data_AF-A0A967PAA6-F1
#
_entry.id   AF-A0A967PAA6-F1
#
_cell.length_a   1.000
_cell.length_b   1.000
_cell.length_c   1.000
_cell.angle_alpha   90.00
_cell.angle_beta   90.00
_cell.angle_gamma   90.00
#
_symmetry.space_group_name_H-M   'P 1'
#
loop_
_entity.id
_entity.type
_entity.pdbx_description
1 polymer ?
#
loop_
_entity_poly.entity_id
_entity_poly.type
_entity_poly.pdbx_seq_one_letter_code
_entity_poly.pdbx_strand_id
1 'polypeptide(L)' 'MISRIQEAANKLKEFPHMGRPGRVLNTRELVIAATPYIIVYLIDGEVIQIVSVIHGARQWPDSFS' A
#
# COMPACT_ATOMS: atom_id res chain seq x y z
N MET A 1 -7.74 -3.96 -13.71
CA MET A 1 -7.71 -3.66 -12.26
C MET A 1 -6.46 -4.24 -11.60
N ILE A 2 -6.24 -5.56 -11.65
CA ILE A 2 -5.03 -6.22 -11.10
C ILE A 2 -3.73 -5.65 -11.68
N SER A 3 -3.70 -5.35 -12.98
CA SER A 3 -2.53 -4.77 -13.66
C SER A 3 -2.01 -3.48 -13.00
N ARG A 4 -2.90 -2.57 -12.60
CA ARG A 4 -2.51 -1.29 -11.95
C ARG A 4 -1.95 -1.48 -10.56
N ILE A 5 -2.45 -2.47 -9.81
CA ILE A 5 -1.91 -2.83 -8.49
C ILE A 5 -0.49 -3.38 -8.66
N GLN A 6 -0.26 -4.26 -9.64
CA GLN A 6 1.06 -4.81 -9.93
C GLN A 6 2.05 -3.75 -10.41
N GLU A 7 1.62 -2.85 -11.31
CA GLU A 7 2.45 -1.72 -11.77
C GLU A 7 2.85 -0.81 -10.60
N ALA A 8 1.91 -0.48 -9.71
CA ALA A 8 2.19 0.32 -8.52
C ALA A 8 3.15 -0.40 -7.56
N ALA A 9 2.95 -1.70 -7.32
CA ALA A 9 3.83 -2.51 -6.49
C ALA A 9 5.25 -2.60 -7.07
N ASN A 10 5.40 -2.73 -8.39
CA ASN A 10 6.71 -2.77 -9.04
C ASN A 10 7.50 -1.47 -8.88
N LYS A 11 6.83 -0.31 -8.88
CA LYS A 11 7.48 1.00 -8.64
C LYS A 11 8.10 1.10 -7.25
N LEU A 12 7.62 0.34 -6.26
CA LEU A 12 8.19 0.34 -4.91
C LEU A 12 9.63 -0.21 -4.86
N LYS A 13 10.07 -0.95 -5.89
CA LYS A 13 11.46 -1.40 -5.99
C LYS A 13 12.43 -0.24 -6.19
N GLU A 14 12.02 0.76 -6.97
CA GLU A 14 12.83 1.93 -7.29
C GLU A 14 12.58 3.08 -6.30
N PHE A 15 11.32 3.23 -5.87
CA PHE A 15 10.88 4.35 -5.03
C PHE A 15 10.16 3.85 -3.77
N PRO A 16 10.85 3.14 -2.86
CA PRO A 16 10.22 2.53 -1.69
C PRO A 16 9.58 3.57 -0.76
N HIS A 17 10.06 4.82 -0.77
CA HIS A 17 9.55 5.91 0.07
C HIS A 17 8.46 6.77 -0.61
N MET A 18 7.93 6.38 -1.77
CA MET A 18 6.93 7.18 -2.50
C MET A 18 5.53 7.19 -1.86
N GLY A 19 5.18 6.14 -1.11
CA GLY A 19 3.94 6.10 -0.34
C GLY A 19 4.02 7.02 0.86
N ARG A 20 2.93 7.65 1.27
CA ARG A 20 2.91 8.51 2.47
C ARG A 20 3.05 7.66 3.74
N PRO A 21 3.54 8.21 4.86
CA PRO A 21 3.44 7.54 6.16
C PRO A 21 2.00 7.08 6.43
N GLY A 22 1.84 5.81 6.82
CA GLY A 22 0.55 5.20 7.11
C GLY A 22 0.06 5.47 8.53
N ARG A 23 -1.18 5.06 8.81
CA ARG A 23 -1.80 5.22 10.14
C ARG A 23 -1.14 4.35 11.22
N VAL A 24 -0.66 3.17 10.84
CA VAL A 24 0.04 2.23 11.72
C VAL A 24 1.53 2.52 11.65
N LEU A 25 2.22 2.48 12.80
CA LEU A 25 3.66 2.71 12.86
C LEU A 25 4.42 1.84 11.85
N ASN A 26 5.42 2.41 11.21
CA ASN A 26 6.26 1.81 10.16
C ASN A 26 5.56 1.47 8.84
N THR A 27 4.23 1.58 8.75
CA THR A 27 3.51 1.39 7.48
C THR A 27 3.59 2.61 6.59
N ARG A 28 3.45 2.37 5.29
CA ARG A 28 3.29 3.38 4.24
C ARG A 28 2.08 3.03 3.39
N GLU A 29 1.44 4.08 2.90
CA GLU A 29 0.25 4.01 2.06
C GLU A 29 0.57 4.55 0.66
N LEU A 30 0.46 3.69 -0.36
CA LEU A 30 0.56 4.08 -1.77
C LEU A 30 -0.83 4.08 -2.41
N VAL A 31 -1.35 5.26 -2.74
CA VAL A 31 -2.59 5.42 -3.48
C VAL A 31 -2.37 5.06 -4.95
N ILE A 32 -3.17 4.14 -5.47
CA ILE A 32 -3.07 3.72 -6.87
C ILE A 32 -3.93 4.64 -7.73
N ALA A 33 -3.27 5.44 -8.58
CA ALA A 33 -3.92 6.43 -9.43
C ALA A 33 -5.08 5.86 -10.26
N ALA A 34 -6.19 6.63 -10.30
CA ALA A 34 -7.42 6.28 -11.00
C ALA A 34 -7.98 4.89 -10.62
N THR A 35 -7.75 4.47 -9.38
CA THR A 35 -8.44 3.37 -8.74
C THR A 35 -8.81 3.78 -7.31
N PRO A 36 -9.81 3.15 -6.69
CA PRO A 36 -10.10 3.39 -5.29
C PRO A 36 -9.17 2.60 -4.35
N TYR A 37 -8.08 1.99 -4.83
CA TYR A 37 -7.24 1.11 -4.02
C TYR A 37 -5.99 1.79 -3.47
N ILE A 38 -5.58 1.36 -2.28
CA ILE A 38 -4.38 1.79 -1.58
C ILE A 38 -3.59 0.53 -1.21
N ILE A 39 -2.28 0.51 -1.52
CA ILE A 39 -1.36 -0.50 -1.03
C ILE A 39 -0.83 -0.04 0.33
N VAL A 40 -1.00 -0.87 1.35
CA VAL A 40 -0.35 -0.69 2.65
C VAL A 40 0.87 -1.59 2.67
N TYR A 41 2.04 -1.02 2.95
CA TYR A 41 3.30 -1.75 2.93
C TYR A 41 4.28 -1.28 4.00
N LEU A 42 5.27 -2.10 4.29
CA LEU A 42 6.39 -1.83 5.20
C LEU A 42 7.69 -1.84 4.38
N ILE A 43 8.70 -1.13 4.90
CA ILE A 43 10.08 -1.19 4.40
C ILE A 43 10.91 -1.83 5.50
N ASP A 44 11.46 -3.01 5.23
CA ASP A 44 12.33 -3.76 6.15
C ASP A 44 13.66 -4.03 5.46
N GLY A 45 14.66 -3.19 5.74
CA GLY A 45 15.92 -3.17 5.01
C GLY A 45 15.68 -2.93 3.51
N GLU A 46 16.07 -3.91 2.69
CA GLU A 46 15.88 -3.89 1.22
C GLU A 46 14.57 -4.54 0.77
N VAL A 47 13.76 -5.03 1.71
CA VAL A 47 12.53 -5.76 1.42
C VAL A 47 11.31 -4.85 1.58
N ILE A 48 10.45 -4.88 0.56
CA ILE A 48 9.12 -4.26 0.61
C ILE A 48 8.08 -5.34 0.90
N GLN A 49 7.40 -5.22 2.04
CA GLN A 49 6.34 -6.15 2.43
C GLN A 49 4.98 -5.49 2.21
N ILE A 50 4.19 -6.00 1.26
CA ILE A 50 2.80 -5.58 1.07
C ILE A 50 1.94 -6.32 2.10
N VAL A 51 1.43 -5.59 3.09
CA VAL A 51 0.62 -6.16 4.17
C VAL A 51 -0.87 -6.19 3.82
N SER A 52 -1.34 -5.26 2.98
CA SER A 52 -2.74 -5.21 2.55
C SER A 52 -2.95 -4.37 1.30
N VAL A 53 -4.03 -4.65 0.58
CA VAL A 53 -4.56 -3.80 -0.48
C VAL A 53 -6.01 -3.48 -0.14
N ILE A 54 -6.28 -2.20 0.15
CA ILE A 54 -7.57 -1.76 0.70
C ILE A 54 -8.29 -0.85 -0.29
N HIS A 55 -9.61 -0.79 -0.19
CA HIS A 55 -10.44 0.18 -0.91
C HIS A 55 -10.55 1.47 -0.07
N GLY A 56 -9.96 2.57 -0.51
CA GLY A 56 -9.85 3.83 0.24
C GLY A 56 -11.17 4.52 0.57
N ALA A 57 -12.27 4.19 -0.11
CA ALA A 57 -13.61 4.69 0.23
C ALA A 57 -14.43 3.74 1.13
N ARG A 58 -13.88 2.58 1.53
CA ARG A 58 -14.53 1.70 2.52
C ARG A 58 -14.01 2.04 3.92
N GLN A 59 -14.90 2.02 4.90
CA GLN A 59 -14.48 2.01 6.31
C GLN A 59 -13.74 0.70 6.59
N TRP A 60 -12.64 0.81 7.34
CA TRP A 60 -11.93 -0.35 7.85
C TRP A 60 -12.85 -1.10 8.82
N PRO A 61 -12.88 -2.45 8.80
CA PRO A 61 -13.47 -3.19 9.90
C PRO A 61 -12.66 -2.91 11.18
N ASP A 62 -13.36 -2.68 12.30
CA ASP A 62 -12.74 -2.36 13.58
C ASP A 62 -11.86 -3.50 14.15
N SER A 63 -11.96 -4.70 13.58
CA SER A 63 -11.13 -5.85 13.91
C SER A 63 -11.00 -6.81 12.72
N PHE A 64 -9.78 -7.31 12.47
CA PHE A 64 -9.54 -8.50 11.66
C PHE A 64 -9.57 -9.71 12.60
N SER A 65 -10.47 -10.65 12.34
CA SER A 65 -10.54 -11.95 13.04
C SER A 65 -9.51 -12.93 12.48
#